data_AF-A0A177V703-F1
#
_entry.id   AF-A0A177V703-F1
#
_cell.length_a   1.000
_cell.length_b   1.000
_cell.length_c   1.000
_cell.angle_alpha   90.00
_cell.angle_beta   90.00
_cell.angle_gamma   90.00
#
_symmetry.space_group_name_H-M   'P 1'
#
loop_
_entity.id
_entity.type
_entity.pdbx_description
1 polymer ?
#
loop_
_entity_poly.entity_id
_entity_poly.type
_entity_poly.pdbx_seq_one_letter_code
_entity_poly.pdbx_strand_id
1 'polypeptide(L)'
;MFYSRHLLLFPLLLLLITGATSVPLPETVCLSCPNLAQAPSLEVREGAGGLLPNNRNRMIYNNTHQDNHNRLIEELRALGYPTNIAPENLLQVQHLETQAEDSLNRMRAATEEMDRFVDGL
;
A
#
# COMPACT_ATOMS: atom_id res chain seq x y z
N MET A 1 -36.64 -9.62 23.01
CA MET A 1 -35.65 -9.63 21.89
C MET A 1 -34.35 -9.07 22.43
N PHE A 2 -33.37 -9.93 22.62
CA PHE A 2 -32.19 -9.67 23.44
C PHE A 2 -31.04 -9.02 22.65
N TYR A 3 -30.39 -8.10 23.34
CA TYR A 3 -29.28 -7.23 22.95
C TYR A 3 -28.16 -7.90 22.14
N SER A 4 -28.20 -7.73 20.82
CA SER A 4 -27.14 -8.20 19.90
C SER A 4 -25.87 -7.30 19.92
N ARG A 5 -25.95 -6.10 20.52
CA ARG A 5 -24.85 -5.12 20.54
C ARG A 5 -23.82 -5.31 21.68
N HIS A 6 -24.05 -6.22 22.63
CA HIS A 6 -23.18 -6.38 23.81
C HIS A 6 -22.14 -7.51 23.66
N LEU A 7 -22.29 -8.39 22.67
CA LEU A 7 -21.39 -9.53 22.45
C LEU A 7 -20.02 -9.14 21.86
N LEU A 8 -19.89 -7.95 21.28
CA LEU A 8 -18.64 -7.48 20.66
C LEU A 8 -17.71 -6.71 21.62
N LEU A 9 -18.19 -6.35 22.82
CA LEU A 9 -17.37 -5.63 23.81
C LEU A 9 -16.45 -6.55 24.62
N PHE A 10 -16.81 -7.83 24.75
CA PHE A 10 -16.04 -8.81 25.52
C PHE A 10 -14.67 -9.18 24.92
N PRO A 11 -14.53 -9.41 23.59
CA PRO A 11 -13.22 -9.73 23.02
C PRO A 11 -12.25 -8.55 23.03
N LEU A 12 -12.76 -7.31 22.95
CA LEU A 12 -11.93 -6.10 22.99
C LEU A 12 -11.32 -5.89 24.39
N LEU A 13 -12.10 -6.12 25.45
CA LEU A 13 -11.63 -6.02 26.84
C LEU A 13 -10.56 -7.07 27.18
N LEU A 14 -10.64 -8.28 26.62
CA LEU A 14 -9.63 -9.34 26.84
C LEU A 14 -8.28 -9.02 26.20
N LEU A 15 -8.28 -8.35 25.05
CA LEU A 15 -7.06 -7.97 24.32
C LEU A 15 -6.26 -6.87 25.06
N LEU A 16 -6.95 -6.01 25.82
CA LEU A 16 -6.32 -4.94 26.61
C LEU A 16 -5.63 -5.46 27.89
N ILE A 17 -6.07 -6.59 28.45
CA ILE A 17 -5.49 -7.14 29.68
C ILE A 17 -4.18 -7.91 29.40
N THR A 18 -3.96 -8.38 28.17
CA THR A 18 -2.78 -9.16 27.78
C THR A 18 -1.59 -8.31 27.31
N GLY A 19 -1.75 -6.99 27.24
CA GLY A 19 -0.76 -6.07 26.66
C GLY A 19 0.29 -5.48 27.62
N ALA A 20 0.51 -6.05 28.82
CA ALA A 20 1.44 -5.47 29.77
C ALA A 20 2.15 -6.51 30.65
N THR A 21 3.00 -7.35 30.07
CA THR A 21 4.15 -7.92 30.80
C THR A 21 5.32 -8.15 29.83
N SER A 22 6.23 -7.19 29.78
CA SER A 22 7.63 -7.42 29.45
C SER A 22 8.26 -8.30 30.54
N VAL A 23 8.96 -9.39 30.19
CA VAL A 23 10.09 -10.06 30.92
C VAL A 23 10.37 -11.44 30.26
N PRO A 24 11.63 -11.92 30.24
CA PRO A 24 12.18 -12.70 29.13
C PRO A 24 11.96 -14.22 29.25
N LEU A 25 12.04 -14.90 28.11
CA LEU A 25 11.94 -16.36 27.96
C LEU A 25 12.95 -17.12 28.85
N PRO A 26 12.52 -18.19 29.55
CA PRO A 26 13.36 -19.35 29.80
C PRO A 26 13.00 -20.47 28.83
N GLU A 27 14.02 -20.96 28.15
CA GLU A 27 14.02 -22.16 27.33
C GLU A 27 13.41 -23.35 28.09
N THR A 28 12.29 -23.87 27.62
CA THR A 28 11.88 -25.24 27.96
C THR A 28 11.44 -25.98 26.70
N VAL A 29 12.34 -26.87 26.33
CA VAL A 29 12.24 -27.94 25.33
C VAL A 29 10.85 -28.58 25.32
N CYS A 30 10.15 -28.47 24.19
CA CYS A 30 8.92 -29.24 23.95
C CYS A 30 9.29 -30.51 23.17
N LEU A 31 9.28 -31.65 23.86
CA LEU A 31 9.58 -32.99 23.32
C LEU A 31 8.46 -33.59 22.44
N SER A 32 7.42 -32.81 22.12
CA SER A 32 6.23 -33.32 21.40
C SER A 32 5.56 -32.28 20.47
N CYS A 33 6.31 -31.33 19.91
CA CYS A 33 5.76 -30.50 18.84
C CYS A 33 5.67 -31.32 17.54
N PRO A 34 4.53 -31.29 16.82
CA PRO A 34 4.48 -31.84 15.46
C PRO A 34 5.51 -31.08 14.63
N ASN A 35 6.17 -31.80 13.73
CA ASN A 35 7.29 -31.32 12.91
C ASN A 35 6.88 -30.06 12.11
N LEU A 36 6.92 -28.88 12.74
CA LEU A 36 6.78 -27.60 12.05
C LEU A 36 8.04 -27.48 11.22
N ALA A 37 7.85 -27.62 9.91
CA ALA A 37 8.85 -27.36 8.90
C ALA A 37 9.69 -26.16 9.35
N GLN A 38 10.97 -26.46 9.58
CA GLN A 38 12.04 -25.51 9.86
C GLN A 38 11.75 -24.20 9.15
N ALA A 39 11.44 -23.14 9.91
CA ALA A 39 11.33 -21.81 9.35
C ALA A 39 12.63 -21.58 8.56
N PRO A 40 12.56 -21.33 7.24
CA PRO A 40 13.77 -21.12 6.48
C PRO A 40 14.49 -19.96 7.15
N SER A 41 15.71 -20.21 7.62
CA SER A 41 16.59 -19.14 8.06
C SER A 41 16.60 -18.13 6.93
N LEU A 42 16.14 -16.92 7.23
CA LEU A 42 16.35 -15.76 6.38
C LEU A 42 17.86 -15.55 6.29
N GLU A 43 18.50 -16.34 5.44
CA GLU A 43 19.81 -16.01 4.93
C GLU A 43 19.63 -14.70 4.20
N VAL A 44 20.15 -13.63 4.83
CA VAL A 44 20.45 -12.39 4.15
C VAL A 44 21.41 -12.78 3.04
N ARG A 45 20.85 -13.02 1.85
CA ARG A 45 21.63 -13.23 0.65
C ARG A 45 22.30 -11.91 0.35
N GLU A 46 23.53 -11.75 0.84
CA GLU A 46 24.51 -10.81 0.31
C GLU A 46 24.77 -11.19 -1.15
N GLY A 47 23.83 -10.81 -2.01
CA GLY A 47 24.00 -10.76 -3.44
C GLY A 47 24.49 -9.38 -3.80
N ALA A 48 25.77 -9.11 -3.53
CA ALA A 48 26.53 -8.07 -4.22
C ALA A 48 26.66 -8.47 -5.70
N GLY A 49 25.55 -8.34 -6.43
CA GLY A 49 25.44 -8.55 -7.86
C GLY A 49 24.88 -7.29 -8.48
N GLY A 50 25.73 -6.26 -8.59
CA GLY A 50 25.51 -5.07 -9.40
C GLY A 50 24.12 -4.42 -9.24
N LEU A 51 23.90 -3.72 -8.14
CA LEU A 51 22.82 -2.75 -8.01
C LEU A 51 23.10 -1.56 -8.94
N LEU A 52 23.02 -1.78 -10.26
CA LEU A 52 22.62 -0.69 -11.14
C LEU A 52 21.25 -0.25 -10.64
N PRO A 53 21.02 1.05 -10.35
CA PRO A 53 19.77 1.48 -9.76
C PRO A 53 18.59 1.11 -10.66
N ASN A 54 17.92 0.01 -10.29
CA ASN A 54 16.48 -0.18 -10.21
C ASN A 54 15.58 0.42 -11.32
N ASN A 55 16.03 0.46 -12.58
CA ASN A 55 15.17 0.79 -13.73
C ASN A 55 13.87 -0.01 -13.76
N ARG A 56 13.89 -1.26 -13.29
CA ARG A 56 12.69 -2.11 -13.19
C ARG A 56 11.69 -1.63 -12.13
N ASN A 57 12.16 -1.22 -10.95
CA ASN A 57 11.26 -0.73 -9.90
C ASN A 57 10.69 0.64 -10.27
N ARG A 58 11.51 1.52 -10.87
CA ARG A 58 11.05 2.79 -11.44
C ARG A 58 10.00 2.57 -12.54
N MET A 59 10.22 1.60 -13.43
CA MET A 59 9.27 1.24 -14.48
C MET A 59 7.95 0.71 -13.93
N ILE A 60 7.97 -0.24 -12.98
CA ILE A 60 6.75 -0.80 -12.39
C ILE A 60 5.95 0.29 -11.66
N TYR A 61 6.64 1.14 -10.90
CA TYR A 61 6.02 2.24 -10.18
C TYR A 61 5.38 3.24 -11.16
N ASN A 62 6.14 3.69 -12.16
CA ASN A 62 5.64 4.63 -13.17
C ASN A 62 4.44 4.04 -13.93
N ASN A 63 4.50 2.77 -14.35
CA ASN A 63 3.40 2.12 -15.03
C ASN A 63 2.13 2.10 -14.17
N THR A 64 2.24 1.75 -12.88
CA THR A 64 1.08 1.69 -11.98
C THR A 64 0.42 3.05 -11.81
N HIS A 65 1.21 4.11 -11.61
CA HIS A 65 0.65 5.45 -11.46
C HIS A 65 0.12 6.03 -12.78
N GLN A 66 0.80 5.73 -13.89
CA GLN A 66 0.37 6.12 -15.22
C GLN A 66 -0.94 5.44 -15.61
N ASP A 67 -1.12 4.16 -15.30
CA ASP A 67 -2.37 3.42 -15.54
C ASP A 67 -3.54 4.04 -14.77
N ASN A 68 -3.32 4.39 -13.50
CA ASN A 68 -4.33 5.08 -12.69
C ASN A 68 -4.70 6.45 -13.26
N HIS A 69 -3.71 7.26 -13.67
CA HIS A 69 -3.96 8.54 -14.30
C HIS A 69 -4.72 8.37 -15.63
N ASN A 70 -4.30 7.43 -16.48
CA ASN A 70 -4.97 7.13 -17.75
C ASN A 70 -6.42 6.72 -17.53
N ARG A 71 -6.72 5.90 -16.51
CA ARG A 71 -8.09 5.53 -16.15
C ARG A 71 -8.95 6.77 -15.84
N LEU A 72 -8.44 7.71 -15.04
CA LEU A 72 -9.17 8.94 -14.71
C LEU A 72 -9.43 9.81 -15.96
N ILE A 73 -8.45 9.89 -16.87
CA ILE A 73 -8.61 10.61 -18.13
C ILE A 73 -9.66 9.95 -19.03
N GLU A 74 -9.69 8.61 -19.12
CA GLU A 74 -10.74 7.92 -19.89
C GLU A 74 -12.13 8.14 -19.28
N GLU A 75 -12.26 8.13 -17.94
CA GLU A 75 -13.51 8.45 -17.26
C GLU A 75 -13.96 9.89 -17.55
N LEU A 76 -13.04 10.86 -17.54
CA LEU A 76 -13.32 12.24 -17.95
C LEU A 76 -13.81 12.33 -19.40
N ARG A 77 -13.15 11.63 -20.34
CA ARG A 77 -13.57 11.61 -21.74
C ARG A 77 -14.95 11.00 -21.93
N ALA A 78 -15.27 9.94 -21.19
CA ALA A 78 -16.59 9.31 -21.23
C ALA A 78 -17.71 10.28 -20.79
N LEU A 79 -17.39 11.26 -19.94
CA LEU A 79 -18.30 12.33 -19.51
C LEU A 79 -18.34 13.53 -20.48
N GLY A 80 -17.57 13.48 -21.57
CA GLY A 80 -17.50 14.51 -22.59
C GLY A 80 -16.43 15.59 -22.35
N TYR A 81 -15.58 15.45 -21.34
CA TYR A 81 -14.47 16.38 -21.11
C TYR A 81 -13.43 16.30 -22.26
N PRO A 82 -12.85 17.43 -22.71
CA PRO A 82 -13.06 18.80 -22.19
C PRO A 82 -14.17 19.59 -22.90
N THR A 83 -14.77 19.06 -23.97
CA THR A 83 -15.57 19.86 -24.92
C THR A 83 -17.08 19.76 -24.78
N ASN A 84 -17.62 18.57 -24.54
CA ASN A 84 -19.06 18.27 -24.60
C ASN A 84 -19.58 17.74 -23.25
N ILE A 85 -19.25 18.44 -22.17
CA ILE A 85 -19.67 18.03 -20.83
C ILE A 85 -21.16 18.36 -20.66
N ALA A 86 -21.97 17.32 -20.39
CA ALA A 86 -23.38 17.51 -20.07
C ALA A 86 -23.51 18.24 -18.70
N PRO A 87 -24.48 19.15 -18.52
CA PRO A 87 -24.63 19.92 -17.27
C PRO A 87 -24.71 19.06 -16.00
N GLU A 88 -25.38 17.91 -16.08
CA GLU A 88 -25.51 16.93 -14.99
C GLU A 88 -24.18 16.30 -14.55
N ASN A 89 -23.17 16.28 -15.43
CA ASN A 89 -21.87 15.67 -15.17
C ASN A 89 -20.84 16.66 -14.63
N LEU A 90 -21.15 17.96 -14.54
CA LEU A 90 -20.18 19.01 -14.17
C LEU A 90 -19.48 18.74 -12.83
N LEU A 91 -20.24 18.36 -11.80
CA LEU A 91 -19.66 18.06 -10.48
C LEU A 91 -18.77 16.82 -10.51
N GLN A 92 -19.16 15.79 -11.27
CA GLN A 92 -18.38 14.57 -11.41
C GLN A 92 -17.08 14.82 -12.17
N VAL A 93 -17.15 15.60 -13.26
CA VAL A 93 -15.99 16.04 -14.03
C VAL A 93 -15.03 16.84 -13.16
N GLN A 94 -15.53 17.81 -12.38
CA GLN A 94 -14.70 18.59 -11.47
C GLN A 94 -13.98 17.69 -10.45
N HIS A 95 -14.68 16.70 -9.88
CA HIS A 95 -14.09 15.76 -8.95
C HIS A 95 -12.99 14.91 -9.59
N LEU A 96 -13.25 14.35 -10.78
CA LEU A 96 -12.29 13.53 -11.51
C LEU A 96 -11.08 14.33 -11.99
N GLU A 97 -11.27 15.59 -12.38
CA GLU A 97 -10.19 16.50 -12.77
C GLU A 97 -9.24 16.75 -11.60
N THR A 98 -9.78 17.06 -10.40
CA THR A 98 -8.97 17.17 -9.18
C THR A 98 -8.23 15.89 -8.87
N GLN A 99 -8.87 14.71 -8.99
CA GLN A 99 -8.19 13.44 -8.79
C GLN A 99 -7.08 13.18 -9.81
N ALA A 100 -7.29 13.54 -11.08
CA ALA A 100 -6.31 13.39 -12.14
C ALA A 100 -5.08 14.30 -11.91
N GLU A 101 -5.32 15.53 -11.47
CA GLU A 101 -4.27 16.50 -11.10
C GLU A 101 -3.46 16.01 -9.90
N ASP A 102 -4.13 15.57 -8.83
CA ASP A 102 -3.48 15.00 -7.65
C ASP A 102 -2.64 13.78 -8.02
N SER A 103 -3.15 12.90 -8.87
CA SER A 103 -2.42 11.73 -9.35
C SER A 103 -1.16 12.13 -10.11
N LEU A 104 -1.25 13.13 -10.98
CA LEU A 104 -0.11 13.64 -11.75
C LEU A 104 0.95 14.29 -10.83
N ASN A 105 0.51 15.05 -9.84
CA ASN A 105 1.41 15.68 -8.87
C ASN A 105 2.15 14.64 -8.03
N ARG A 106 1.47 13.57 -7.59
CA ARG A 106 2.09 12.44 -6.89
C ARG A 106 3.11 11.71 -7.77
N MET A 107 2.80 11.48 -9.04
CA MET A 107 3.74 10.89 -10.01
C MET A 107 5.02 11.72 -10.12
N ARG A 108 4.88 13.04 -10.24
CA ARG A 108 6.02 13.96 -10.34
C ARG A 108 6.87 13.91 -9.07
N ALA A 109 6.25 14.06 -7.90
CA ALA A 109 6.96 14.04 -6.62
C ALA A 109 7.73 12.73 -6.40
N ALA A 110 7.12 11.60 -6.74
CA ALA A 110 7.76 10.30 -6.63
C ALA A 110 8.92 10.12 -7.62
N THR A 111 8.77 10.64 -8.85
CA THR A 111 9.87 10.63 -9.83
C THR A 111 11.06 11.47 -9.33
N GLU A 112 10.78 12.66 -8.80
CA GLU A 112 11.81 13.54 -8.21
C GLU A 112 12.48 12.91 -6.98
N GLU A 113 11.74 12.14 -6.17
CA GLU A 113 12.31 11.38 -5.05
C GLU A 113 13.22 10.26 -5.54
N MET A 114 12.79 9.50 -6.56
CA MET A 114 13.62 8.45 -7.17
C MET A 114 14.90 9.01 -7.79
N ASP A 115 14.81 10.13 -8.51
CA ASP A 115 15.98 10.78 -9.11
C ASP A 115 16.96 11.26 -8.01
N ARG A 116 16.46 11.83 -6.90
CA ARG A 116 17.29 12.18 -5.73
C ARG A 116 18.02 10.98 -5.13
N PHE A 117 17.38 9.82 -5.04
CA PHE A 117 18.03 8.60 -4.56
C PHE A 117 19.11 8.10 -5.52
N VAL A 118 18.92 8.26 -6.83
CA VAL A 118 19.88 7.83 -7.85
C VAL A 118 21.09 8.77 -7.89
N ASP A 119 20.88 10.08 -7.84
CA ASP A 119 21.95 11.09 -7.92
C ASP A 119 22.75 11.22 -6.61
N GLY A 120 22.19 10.78 -5.48
CA GLY A 120 22.84 10.79 -4.17
C GLY A 120 23.71 9.57 -3.85
N LEU A 121 23.77 8.58 -4.75
CA LEU A 121 24.60 7.37 -4.67
C LEU A 121 25.84 7.51 -5.56
#